data_AF-A0A835A3T4-F1
#
_entry.id   AF-A0A835A3T4-F1
#
_cell.length_a   1.000
_cell.length_b   1.000
_cell.length_c   1.000
_cell.angle_alpha   90.00
_cell.angle_beta   90.00
_cell.angle_gamma   90.00
#
_symmetry.space_group_name_H-M   'P 1'
#
loop_
_entity.id
_entity.type
_entity.pdbx_description
1 polymer ?
#
loop_
_entity_poly.entity_id
_entity_poly.type
_entity_poly.pdbx_seq_one_letter_code
_entity_poly.pdbx_strand_id
1 'polypeptide(L)'
;MVKRYRSGPWSGIRFSGAPELRPNPIFGFSLISNEDEVYYTYELYNESILSRLVLNESSGGVRQRFTWTESHGWQIFFSAPRDRCDNYGLCGAYGTCDQDETTVCQCLKGFKPSLLHGLVRSLDELLRADILIPPLSISGGQALVSQSGTFELGFLSPCNSKNCYLGMWYKKIPVRTVLWVANRENPLTNSSAGILKINDKGNLVLVNRTESVIWSSNSSKAAENPVVQLLESGNLILRDEKRGNSESYVWQSFDYPSDTITPTTLLPEGLLTGIENEGYPEAVTRKDMVKRYRSGPWSGIRFSGAPELRPNPIFGFSLISNEDEVEVYYTYELYNESILSRLVLNESSGGVRQRLTWTESHGWQIFFSVPRDRCDNYGLCGAYGTCDQDETTVCQCLKGFKPSLLHGLVRWVYA
;
A
#
# COMPACT_ATOMS: atom_id res chain seq x y z
N MET A 1 26.42 -21.72 19.52
CA MET A 1 27.02 -20.38 19.70
C MET A 1 26.69 -19.53 18.48
N VAL A 2 26.20 -18.31 18.67
CA VAL A 2 25.90 -17.37 17.57
C VAL A 2 27.12 -16.48 17.36
N LYS A 3 27.68 -16.45 16.14
CA LYS A 3 28.78 -15.56 15.79
C LYS A 3 28.24 -14.14 15.62
N ARG A 4 28.73 -13.19 16.42
CA ARG A 4 28.24 -11.79 16.42
C ARG A 4 29.25 -10.77 15.89
N TYR A 5 30.54 -11.04 16.06
CA TYR A 5 31.62 -10.15 15.67
C TYR A 5 32.63 -10.85 14.75
N ARG A 6 33.16 -10.15 13.74
CA ARG A 6 34.28 -10.62 12.92
C ARG A 6 35.42 -9.61 13.00
N SER A 7 36.57 -10.02 13.56
CA SER A 7 37.78 -9.19 13.58
C SER A 7 38.43 -8.98 12.20
N GLY A 8 38.02 -9.75 11.19
CA GLY A 8 38.70 -9.82 9.90
C GLY A 8 40.00 -10.65 9.96
N PRO A 9 40.66 -10.91 8.82
CA PRO A 9 41.94 -11.61 8.77
C PRO A 9 43.06 -10.84 9.48
N TRP A 10 44.04 -11.60 9.98
CA TRP A 10 45.29 -11.06 10.51
C TRP A 10 46.20 -10.58 9.38
N SER A 11 46.62 -9.32 9.45
CA SER A 11 47.47 -8.67 8.44
C SER A 11 48.97 -8.91 8.63
N GLY A 12 49.37 -9.70 9.62
CA GLY A 12 50.75 -9.81 10.10
C GLY A 12 51.05 -8.90 11.30
N ILE A 13 50.29 -7.81 11.43
CA ILE A 13 50.48 -6.80 12.48
C ILE A 13 49.25 -6.69 13.39
N ARG A 14 48.05 -6.78 12.81
CA ARG A 14 46.76 -6.66 13.51
C ARG A 14 45.64 -7.35 12.74
N PHE A 15 44.49 -7.51 13.37
CA PHE A 15 43.27 -7.86 12.64
C PHE A 15 42.71 -6.67 11.85
N SER A 16 42.29 -6.89 10.61
CA SER A 16 41.83 -5.83 9.69
C SER A 16 40.60 -5.05 10.20
N GLY A 17 39.68 -5.72 10.89
CA GLY A 17 38.52 -5.12 11.56
C GLY A 17 38.80 -4.60 12.97
N ALA A 18 40.05 -4.56 13.42
CA ALA A 18 40.43 -3.97 14.70
C ALA A 18 41.69 -3.10 14.54
N PRO A 19 41.59 -1.96 13.84
CA PRO A 19 42.74 -1.11 13.54
C PRO A 19 43.46 -0.57 14.80
N GLU A 20 42.75 -0.44 15.92
CA GLU A 20 43.29 -0.01 17.22
C GLU A 20 44.23 -1.05 17.84
N LEU A 21 44.06 -2.33 17.52
CA LEU A 21 44.88 -3.44 18.05
C LEU A 21 46.18 -3.62 17.25
N ARG A 22 46.90 -2.52 17.02
CA ARG A 22 48.23 -2.52 16.41
C ARG A 22 49.33 -2.42 17.47
N PRO A 23 50.53 -3.00 17.23
CA PRO A 23 51.68 -2.82 18.10
C PRO A 23 51.93 -1.33 18.37
N ASN A 24 52.12 -0.99 19.63
CA ASN A 24 52.33 0.36 20.12
C ASN A 24 53.19 0.29 21.40
N PRO A 25 53.63 1.43 21.96
CA PRO A 25 54.49 1.43 23.15
C PRO A 25 53.90 0.76 24.40
N ILE A 26 52.59 0.52 24.44
CA ILE A 26 51.88 -0.15 25.53
C ILE A 26 51.71 -1.65 25.25
N PHE A 27 51.30 -2.00 24.03
CA PHE A 27 50.92 -3.37 23.66
C PHE A 27 51.71 -3.91 22.46
N GLY A 28 52.23 -5.12 22.61
CA GLY A 28 52.56 -6.02 21.51
C GLY A 28 51.38 -6.96 21.25
N PHE A 29 51.04 -7.21 19.98
CA PHE A 29 50.00 -8.18 19.61
C PHE A 29 50.60 -9.22 18.67
N SER A 30 50.31 -10.49 18.93
CA SER A 30 50.79 -11.60 18.11
C SER A 30 49.69 -12.64 17.89
N LEU A 31 49.71 -13.26 16.72
CA LEU A 31 48.87 -14.42 16.38
C LEU A 31 49.79 -15.63 16.21
N ILE A 32 49.59 -16.64 17.04
CA ILE A 32 50.26 -17.92 16.94
C ILE A 32 49.31 -18.85 16.18
N SER A 33 49.83 -19.47 15.12
CA SER A 33 49.08 -20.42 14.29
C SER A 33 50.05 -21.50 13.80
N ASN A 34 50.09 -22.62 14.51
CA ASN A 34 50.85 -23.81 14.15
C ASN A 34 49.91 -25.04 14.08
N GLU A 35 50.45 -26.25 13.95
CA GLU A 35 49.64 -27.47 13.84
C GLU A 35 48.89 -27.82 15.14
N ASP A 36 49.40 -27.38 16.29
CA ASP A 36 48.86 -27.73 17.61
C ASP A 36 47.87 -26.68 18.13
N GLU A 37 48.09 -25.39 17.84
CA GLU A 37 47.37 -24.28 18.44
C GLU A 37 47.20 -23.06 17.53
N VAL A 38 46.03 -22.43 17.68
CA VAL A 38 45.70 -21.15 17.04
C VAL A 38 45.11 -20.21 18.08
N TYR A 39 45.86 -19.19 18.49
CA TYR A 39 45.39 -18.17 19.41
C TYR A 39 46.08 -16.84 19.13
N TYR A 40 45.38 -15.76 19.48
CA TYR A 40 45.97 -14.44 19.52
C TYR A 40 46.33 -14.12 20.97
N THR A 41 47.48 -13.48 21.18
CA THR A 41 47.92 -13.03 22.49
C THR A 41 48.40 -11.58 22.41
N TYR A 42 48.64 -11.00 23.58
CA TYR A 42 49.19 -9.67 23.71
C TYR A 42 50.23 -9.62 24.84
N GLU A 43 51.23 -8.78 24.65
CA GLU A 43 52.25 -8.45 25.64
C GLU A 43 52.09 -7.00 26.06
N LEU A 44 52.32 -6.70 27.33
CA LEU A 44 52.38 -5.34 27.85
C LEU A 44 53.83 -4.92 27.98
N TYR A 45 54.32 -4.05 27.10
CA TYR A 45 55.69 -3.53 27.17
C TYR A 45 55.86 -2.52 28.29
N ASN A 46 54.79 -1.79 28.60
CA ASN A 46 54.75 -0.86 29.71
C ASN A 46 53.97 -1.49 30.87
N GLU A 47 54.70 -2.15 31.78
CA GLU A 47 54.13 -2.80 32.97
C GLU A 47 53.49 -1.82 33.96
N SER A 48 53.75 -0.51 33.84
CA SER A 48 53.12 0.53 34.66
C SER A 48 51.66 0.81 34.27
N ILE A 49 51.20 0.29 33.13
CA ILE A 49 49.82 0.48 32.63
C ILE A 49 49.03 -0.80 32.90
N LEU A 50 47.98 -0.70 33.72
CA LEU A 50 47.06 -1.83 33.91
C LEU A 50 46.12 -1.93 32.71
N SER A 51 45.89 -3.15 32.22
CA SER A 51 44.96 -3.43 31.13
C SER A 51 44.03 -4.57 31.50
N ARG A 52 42.75 -4.44 31.14
CA ARG A 52 41.77 -5.54 31.27
C ARG A 52 40.88 -5.65 30.04
N LEU A 53 40.54 -6.88 29.66
CA LEU A 53 39.56 -7.18 28.61
C LEU A 53 38.27 -7.66 29.29
N VAL A 54 37.16 -7.00 29.01
CA VAL A 54 35.84 -7.29 29.57
C VAL A 54 34.91 -7.70 28.44
N LEU A 55 34.19 -8.80 28.64
CA LEU A 55 33.09 -9.24 27.78
C LEU A 55 31.78 -8.99 28.52
N ASN A 56 30.90 -8.17 27.94
CA ASN A 56 29.59 -7.88 28.51
C ASN A 56 28.50 -8.69 27.79
N GLU A 57 28.09 -9.79 28.41
CA GLU A 57 27.08 -10.71 27.88
C GLU A 57 25.68 -10.06 27.83
N SER A 58 25.33 -9.26 28.84
CA SER A 58 24.03 -8.58 28.97
C SER A 58 23.80 -7.56 27.85
N SER A 59 24.88 -6.95 27.35
CA SER A 59 24.86 -5.99 26.23
C SER A 59 24.93 -6.65 24.85
N GLY A 60 24.76 -7.97 24.75
CA GLY A 60 24.76 -8.67 23.48
C GLY A 60 26.15 -9.11 22.98
N GLY A 61 27.12 -9.26 23.89
CA GLY A 61 28.46 -9.78 23.58
C GLY A 61 29.49 -8.71 23.22
N VAL A 62 29.32 -7.48 23.70
CA VAL A 62 30.27 -6.38 23.48
C VAL A 62 31.58 -6.69 24.20
N ARG A 63 32.70 -6.60 23.49
CA ARG A 63 34.05 -6.86 23.99
C ARG A 63 34.82 -5.54 24.07
N GLN A 64 35.22 -5.14 25.27
CA GLN A 64 35.94 -3.89 25.52
C GLN A 64 37.27 -4.15 26.21
N ARG A 65 38.32 -3.47 25.76
CA ARG A 65 39.61 -3.41 26.46
C ARG A 65 39.71 -2.05 27.13
N PHE A 66 40.10 -2.06 28.41
CA PHE A 66 40.36 -0.86 29.17
C PHE A 66 41.84 -0.78 29.53
N THR A 67 42.39 0.43 29.51
CA THR A 67 43.70 0.76 30.09
C THR A 67 43.52 1.71 31.26
N TRP A 68 44.38 1.61 32.27
CA TRP A 68 44.36 2.48 33.43
C TRP A 68 45.68 3.23 33.57
N THR A 69 45.57 4.51 33.93
CA THR A 69 46.69 5.37 34.32
C THR A 69 46.30 6.16 35.56
N GLU A 70 47.28 6.54 36.38
CA GLU A 70 47.03 7.34 37.59
C GLU A 70 46.31 8.66 37.31
N SER A 71 46.56 9.27 36.16
CA SER A 71 45.99 10.57 35.78
C SER A 71 44.55 10.51 35.23
N HIS A 72 44.16 9.42 34.57
CA HIS A 72 42.88 9.36 33.83
C HIS A 72 41.95 8.21 34.24
N GLY A 73 42.36 7.35 35.17
CA GLY A 73 41.57 6.18 35.55
C GLY A 73 41.40 5.18 34.40
N TRP A 74 40.34 4.36 34.45
CA TRP A 74 40.03 3.38 33.41
C TRP A 74 39.45 4.05 32.16
N GLN A 75 40.12 3.88 31.02
CA GLN A 75 39.71 4.40 29.72
C GLN A 75 39.50 3.26 28.72
N ILE A 76 38.54 3.41 27.81
CA ILE A 76 38.31 2.41 26.75
C ILE A 76 39.42 2.55 25.71
N PHE A 77 40.22 1.49 25.58
CA PHE A 77 41.28 1.38 24.57
C PHE A 77 40.73 0.81 23.25
N PHE A 78 39.79 -0.14 23.34
CA PHE A 78 39.19 -0.81 22.18
C PHE A 78 37.79 -1.30 22.55
N SER A 79 36.85 -1.26 21.59
CA SER A 79 35.50 -1.79 21.74
C SER A 79 35.07 -2.49 20.46
N ALA A 80 34.45 -3.66 20.58
CA ALA A 80 33.84 -4.37 19.47
C ALA A 80 32.44 -4.89 19.87
N PRO A 81 31.42 -4.76 19.00
CA PRO A 81 31.44 -4.04 17.72
C PRO A 81 31.52 -2.52 17.93
N ARG A 82 32.23 -1.82 17.05
CA ARG A 82 32.33 -0.35 16.94
C ARG A 82 31.38 0.17 15.86
N ASP A 83 31.25 -0.58 14.78
CA ASP A 83 30.46 -0.19 13.62
C ASP A 83 29.59 -1.32 13.06
N ARG A 84 28.87 -1.03 11.98
CA ARG A 84 28.00 -2.01 11.33
C ARG A 84 28.78 -3.16 10.71
N CYS A 85 29.98 -2.89 10.18
CA CYS A 85 30.83 -3.88 9.50
C CYS A 85 31.43 -4.91 10.44
N ASP A 86 31.51 -4.58 11.73
CA ASP A 86 31.90 -5.51 12.77
C ASP A 86 30.90 -6.65 12.99
N ASN A 87 29.64 -6.51 12.54
CA ASN A 87 28.64 -7.58 12.64
C ASN A 87 29.02 -8.76 11.75
N TYR A 88 29.13 -9.94 12.37
CA TYR A 88 29.55 -11.15 11.65
C TYR A 88 28.62 -11.47 10.49
N GLY A 89 29.17 -11.47 9.27
CA GLY A 89 28.47 -11.91 8.06
C GLY A 89 27.61 -10.84 7.39
N LEU A 90 27.71 -9.55 7.76
CA LEU A 90 26.89 -8.48 7.18
C LEU A 90 26.86 -8.49 5.64
N CYS A 91 28.03 -8.65 4.99
CA CYS A 91 28.16 -8.64 3.53
C CYS A 91 28.38 -10.03 2.91
N GLY A 92 28.13 -11.11 3.66
CA GLY A 92 28.35 -12.48 3.19
C GLY A 92 29.84 -12.84 2.99
N ALA A 93 30.10 -14.04 2.46
CA ALA A 93 31.45 -14.59 2.32
C ALA A 93 32.27 -13.92 1.20
N TYR A 94 31.62 -13.36 0.19
CA TYR A 94 32.23 -12.77 -1.00
C TYR A 94 31.94 -11.27 -1.18
N GLY A 95 31.53 -10.60 -0.10
CA GLY A 95 31.32 -9.16 -0.08
C GLY A 95 32.30 -8.43 0.83
N THR A 96 32.62 -7.20 0.46
CA THR A 96 33.33 -6.22 1.28
C THR A 96 32.34 -5.34 2.01
N CYS A 97 32.69 -4.95 3.23
CA CYS A 97 31.91 -4.00 4.03
C CYS A 97 32.64 -2.68 4.13
N ASP A 98 31.96 -1.58 3.81
CA ASP A 98 32.45 -0.22 4.00
C ASP A 98 31.34 0.62 4.65
N GLN A 99 31.61 1.20 5.82
CA GLN A 99 30.61 1.98 6.55
C GLN A 99 30.41 3.38 5.94
N ASP A 100 31.41 3.90 5.23
CA ASP A 100 31.44 5.28 4.73
C ASP A 100 30.77 5.41 3.35
N GLU A 101 30.42 4.29 2.72
CA GLU A 101 29.77 4.22 1.42
C GLU A 101 28.23 4.22 1.51
N THR A 102 27.55 4.72 0.47
CA THR A 102 26.07 4.72 0.40
C THR A 102 25.50 3.31 0.45
N THR A 103 26.25 2.33 -0.06
CA THR A 103 25.93 0.91 -0.03
C THR A 103 26.98 0.20 0.83
N VAL A 104 26.58 -0.20 2.03
CA VAL A 104 27.49 -0.77 3.04
C VAL A 104 28.18 -2.05 2.58
N CYS A 105 27.56 -2.81 1.67
CA CYS A 105 28.10 -4.07 1.16
C CYS A 105 28.31 -4.02 -0.36
N GLN A 106 29.51 -4.38 -0.81
CA GLN A 106 29.86 -4.49 -2.23
C GLN A 106 30.38 -5.89 -2.52
N CYS A 107 30.11 -6.43 -3.71
CA CYS A 107 30.73 -7.70 -4.11
C CYS A 107 32.22 -7.52 -4.35
N LEU A 108 33.04 -8.50 -3.94
CA LEU A 108 34.43 -8.56 -4.36
C LEU A 108 34.53 -8.56 -5.89
N LYS A 109 35.60 -7.97 -6.42
CA LYS A 109 35.84 -7.93 -7.88
C LYS A 109 35.76 -9.34 -8.49
N GLY A 110 34.91 -9.49 -9.50
CA GLY A 110 34.68 -10.77 -10.19
C GLY A 110 33.55 -11.61 -9.60
N PHE A 111 33.05 -11.26 -8.42
CA PHE A 111 31.84 -11.84 -7.84
C PHE A 111 30.64 -11.00 -8.26
N LYS A 112 29.55 -11.68 -8.60
CA LYS A 112 28.23 -11.09 -8.81
C LYS A 112 27.28 -11.74 -7.81
N PRO A 113 26.21 -11.05 -7.39
CA PRO A 113 25.24 -11.64 -6.47
C PRO A 113 24.69 -12.95 -7.06
N SER A 114 24.89 -14.08 -6.37
CA SER A 114 24.35 -15.36 -6.79
C SER A 114 22.92 -15.51 -6.29
N LEU A 115 21.95 -15.52 -7.20
CA LEU A 115 20.57 -15.88 -6.93
C LEU A 115 20.44 -17.41 -7.05
N LEU A 116 20.34 -18.15 -5.92
CA LEU A 116 19.56 -19.40 -5.73
C LEU A 116 19.97 -20.23 -4.50
N HIS A 117 19.18 -20.17 -3.41
CA HIS A 117 18.42 -21.29 -2.79
C HIS A 117 17.84 -20.87 -1.42
N GLY A 118 16.51 -20.70 -1.36
CA GLY A 118 15.66 -20.86 -0.18
C GLY A 118 15.96 -20.04 1.08
N LEU A 119 15.13 -19.01 1.33
CA LEU A 119 15.02 -18.19 2.55
C LEU A 119 16.17 -17.19 2.80
N VAL A 120 16.28 -16.18 1.94
CA VAL A 120 16.20 -14.74 2.29
C VAL A 120 16.04 -14.02 0.95
N ARG A 121 14.85 -13.47 0.70
CA ARG A 121 14.56 -12.61 -0.45
C ARG A 121 15.45 -11.37 -0.38
N SER A 122 15.92 -10.88 -1.52
CA SER A 122 16.93 -9.82 -1.63
C SER A 122 16.58 -8.56 -0.82
N LEU A 123 17.57 -7.80 -0.34
CA LEU A 123 17.32 -6.51 0.31
C LEU A 123 16.62 -5.50 -0.62
N ASP A 124 16.77 -5.66 -1.95
CA ASP A 124 16.00 -4.91 -2.95
C ASP A 124 14.53 -5.34 -3.05
N GLU A 125 14.19 -6.58 -2.70
CA GLU A 125 12.81 -7.03 -2.51
C GLU A 125 12.24 -6.66 -1.13
N LEU A 126 13.08 -6.45 -0.12
CA LEU A 126 12.70 -5.94 1.21
C LEU A 126 12.55 -4.40 1.25
N LEU A 127 13.08 -3.68 0.26
CA LEU A 127 12.92 -2.23 0.07
C LEU A 127 11.89 -1.86 -1.00
N ARG A 128 11.10 -2.84 -1.47
CA ARG A 128 9.91 -2.55 -2.26
C ARG A 128 8.86 -1.91 -1.36
N ALA A 129 8.76 -0.59 -1.44
CA ALA A 129 7.71 0.16 -0.76
C ALA A 129 6.30 -0.29 -1.21
N ASP A 130 6.16 -1.03 -2.32
CA ASP A 130 4.88 -1.55 -2.80
C ASP A 130 4.49 -2.91 -2.19
N ILE A 131 5.35 -3.59 -1.42
CA ILE A 131 5.11 -4.97 -0.94
C ILE A 131 5.11 -5.08 0.60
N LEU A 132 4.21 -5.91 1.13
CA LEU A 132 4.15 -6.32 2.54
C LEU A 132 4.10 -7.85 2.63
N ILE A 133 5.06 -8.44 3.35
CA ILE A 133 5.17 -9.90 3.59
C ILE A 133 5.37 -10.17 5.09
N PRO A 134 4.96 -11.33 5.64
CA PRO A 134 5.27 -11.66 7.03
C PRO A 134 6.80 -11.74 7.27
N PRO A 135 7.31 -11.28 8.43
CA PRO A 135 6.61 -10.71 9.58
C PRO A 135 6.50 -9.16 9.54
N LEU A 136 6.68 -8.52 8.38
CA LEU A 136 6.61 -7.07 8.25
C LEU A 136 5.20 -6.55 8.58
N SER A 137 5.16 -5.31 9.04
CA SER A 137 3.93 -4.59 9.36
C SER A 137 4.08 -3.09 9.09
N ILE A 138 2.96 -2.41 8.96
CA ILE A 138 2.87 -0.96 8.79
C ILE A 138 2.24 -0.38 10.04
N SER A 139 2.92 0.57 10.65
CA SER A 139 2.44 1.29 11.82
C SER A 139 2.91 2.75 11.80
N GLY A 140 2.18 3.62 12.50
CA GLY A 140 2.56 5.03 12.63
C GLY A 140 2.66 5.73 11.27
N GLY A 141 3.82 6.34 10.97
CA GLY A 141 4.08 7.07 9.73
C GLY A 141 4.57 6.21 8.56
N GLN A 142 4.60 4.89 8.69
CA GLN A 142 4.96 3.99 7.60
C GLN A 142 3.82 3.91 6.58
N ALA A 143 4.16 3.64 5.31
CA ALA A 143 3.21 3.51 4.22
C ALA A 143 3.71 2.53 3.16
N LEU A 144 2.78 1.90 2.44
CA LEU A 144 3.08 1.27 1.15
C LEU A 144 2.92 2.30 0.04
N VAL A 145 3.77 2.23 -0.98
CA VAL A 145 3.82 3.17 -2.10
C VAL A 145 3.90 2.38 -3.38
N SER A 146 3.04 2.67 -4.37
CA SER A 146 3.10 2.01 -5.68
C SER A 146 4.45 2.26 -6.36
N GLN A 147 4.83 1.42 -7.33
CA GLN A 147 6.18 1.44 -7.91
C GLN A 147 6.59 2.81 -8.49
N SER A 148 5.68 3.55 -9.12
CA SER A 148 5.97 4.89 -9.65
C SER A 148 5.69 6.03 -8.65
N GLY A 149 5.25 5.69 -7.44
CA GLY A 149 4.86 6.63 -6.41
C GLY A 149 3.58 7.40 -6.71
N THR A 150 2.64 6.83 -7.48
CA THR A 150 1.34 7.45 -7.75
C THR A 150 0.38 7.26 -6.59
N PHE A 151 0.34 6.06 -6.01
CA PHE A 151 -0.54 5.71 -4.89
C PHE A 151 0.25 5.44 -3.61
N GLU A 152 -0.35 5.80 -2.48
CA GLU A 152 0.20 5.56 -1.15
C GLU A 152 -0.90 5.04 -0.22
N LEU A 153 -0.62 3.95 0.50
CA LEU A 153 -1.48 3.34 1.50
C LEU A 153 -0.86 3.52 2.88
N GLY A 154 -1.60 4.09 3.82
CA GLY A 154 -1.15 4.26 5.20
C GLY A 154 -2.25 4.82 6.10
N PHE A 155 -1.86 5.36 7.25
CA PHE A 155 -2.80 5.95 8.19
C PHE A 155 -3.12 7.41 7.80
N LEU A 156 -4.41 7.72 7.61
CA LEU A 156 -4.89 9.00 7.04
C LEU A 156 -4.71 10.22 7.97
N SER A 157 -4.71 9.98 9.27
CA SER A 157 -4.47 11.00 10.30
C SER A 157 -3.20 10.63 11.06
N PRO A 158 -2.51 11.59 11.71
CA PRO A 158 -1.78 11.22 12.92
C PRO A 158 -2.81 10.50 13.78
N CYS A 159 -2.55 9.27 14.26
CA CYS A 159 -3.48 8.55 15.12
C CYS A 159 -3.61 9.20 16.52
N ASN A 160 -3.65 10.54 16.57
CA ASN A 160 -3.80 11.43 17.70
C ASN A 160 -5.22 12.04 17.73
N SER A 161 -6.01 11.89 16.66
CA SER A 161 -7.45 12.20 16.66
C SER A 161 -8.24 11.07 17.33
N LYS A 162 -9.51 11.32 17.66
CA LYS A 162 -10.38 10.29 18.28
C LYS A 162 -10.59 9.06 17.38
N ASN A 163 -10.49 9.20 16.04
CA ASN A 163 -10.74 8.16 15.05
C ASN A 163 -9.59 8.10 14.02
N CYS A 164 -8.86 6.98 13.97
CA CYS A 164 -7.81 6.71 12.97
C CYS A 164 -8.30 5.71 11.91
N TYR A 165 -7.90 5.95 10.66
CA TYR A 165 -8.31 5.16 9.50
C TYR A 165 -7.09 4.75 8.68
N LEU A 166 -7.10 3.51 8.21
CA LEU A 166 -6.23 3.02 7.15
C LEU A 166 -6.88 3.38 5.82
N GLY A 167 -6.15 4.08 4.96
CA GLY A 167 -6.66 4.46 3.65
C GLY A 167 -5.56 4.58 2.61
N MET A 168 -6.00 4.80 1.38
CA MET A 168 -5.15 4.95 0.21
C MET A 168 -5.44 6.30 -0.45
N TRP A 169 -4.40 6.98 -0.94
CA TRP A 169 -4.52 8.29 -1.58
C TRP A 169 -3.53 8.44 -2.74
N TYR A 170 -3.76 9.47 -3.56
CA TYR A 170 -2.77 9.92 -4.53
C TYR A 170 -1.60 10.61 -3.83
N LYS A 171 -0.39 10.06 -3.97
CA LYS A 171 0.82 10.57 -3.32
C LYS A 171 1.32 11.88 -3.94
N LYS A 172 1.18 12.01 -5.25
CA LYS A 172 1.66 13.17 -6.03
C LYS A 172 0.80 14.43 -5.85
N ILE A 173 -0.42 14.29 -5.30
CA ILE A 173 -1.33 15.43 -5.08
C ILE A 173 -1.04 16.07 -3.71
N PRO A 174 -0.73 17.39 -3.64
CA PRO A 174 -0.41 18.06 -2.38
C PRO A 174 -1.53 18.01 -1.34
N VAL A 175 -2.79 18.06 -1.80
CA VAL A 175 -3.97 17.91 -0.96
C VAL A 175 -4.35 16.44 -0.87
N ARG A 176 -4.33 15.90 0.35
CA ARG A 176 -4.64 14.48 0.64
C ARG A 176 -6.00 14.10 0.02
N THR A 177 -5.94 13.36 -1.08
CA THR A 177 -7.12 12.91 -1.83
C THR A 177 -7.29 11.40 -1.64
N VAL A 178 -8.17 11.02 -0.72
CA VAL A 178 -8.44 9.62 -0.37
C VAL A 178 -9.26 8.94 -1.46
N LEU A 179 -8.91 7.69 -1.75
CA LEU A 179 -9.52 6.82 -2.78
C LEU A 179 -10.24 5.63 -2.16
N TRP A 180 -9.70 5.11 -1.06
CA TRP A 180 -10.16 3.89 -0.43
C TRP A 180 -9.88 3.93 1.07
N VAL A 181 -10.81 3.42 1.88
CA VAL A 181 -10.68 3.34 3.34
C VAL A 181 -11.09 1.95 3.80
N ALA A 182 -10.18 1.25 4.47
CA ALA A 182 -10.41 -0.12 4.94
C ALA A 182 -11.48 -0.16 6.04
N ASN A 183 -11.24 0.59 7.12
CA ASN A 183 -12.01 0.51 8.36
C ASN A 183 -12.99 1.68 8.51
N ARG A 184 -13.71 2.02 7.42
CA ARG A 184 -14.66 3.15 7.38
C ARG A 184 -15.76 3.06 8.45
N GLU A 185 -16.33 1.87 8.65
CA GLU A 185 -17.41 1.63 9.61
C GLU A 185 -16.91 1.39 11.04
N ASN A 186 -15.63 1.01 11.20
CA ASN A 186 -15.03 0.65 12.49
C ASN A 186 -13.69 1.36 12.70
N PRO A 187 -13.70 2.65 13.09
CA PRO A 187 -12.48 3.43 13.28
C PRO A 187 -11.63 2.93 14.45
N LEU A 188 -10.31 3.11 14.34
CA LEU A 188 -9.40 2.93 15.49
C LEU A 188 -9.60 4.08 16.48
N THR A 189 -10.00 3.78 17.70
CA THR A 189 -10.23 4.79 18.75
C THR A 189 -9.08 4.88 19.76
N ASN A 190 -8.90 6.07 20.37
CA ASN A 190 -8.04 6.32 21.55
C ASN A 190 -6.53 6.10 21.39
N SER A 191 -5.83 6.93 20.60
CA SER A 191 -4.34 6.99 20.53
C SER A 191 -3.62 5.63 20.37
N SER A 192 -4.35 4.60 19.96
CA SER A 192 -3.84 3.26 19.81
C SER A 192 -3.16 3.21 18.44
N ALA A 193 -1.86 2.94 18.45
CA ALA A 193 -1.12 2.72 17.22
C ALA A 193 -1.74 1.52 16.51
N GLY A 194 -2.38 1.77 15.36
CA GLY A 194 -2.85 0.72 14.46
C GLY A 194 -1.67 0.02 13.81
N ILE A 195 -1.79 -1.28 13.60
CA ILE A 195 -0.79 -2.10 12.93
C ILE A 195 -1.50 -2.86 11.81
N LEU A 196 -1.11 -2.58 10.56
CA LEU A 196 -1.49 -3.38 9.41
C LEU A 196 -0.45 -4.48 9.21
N LYS A 197 -0.89 -5.74 9.22
CA LYS A 197 0.00 -6.90 9.05
C LYS A 197 -0.76 -8.07 8.43
N ILE A 198 -0.03 -9.10 8.04
CA ILE A 198 -0.60 -10.39 7.67
C ILE A 198 -0.61 -11.27 8.94
N ASN A 199 -1.74 -11.90 9.25
CA ASN A 199 -1.83 -12.80 10.40
C ASN A 199 -1.31 -14.21 10.09
N ASP A 200 -1.26 -15.05 11.12
CA ASP A 200 -0.89 -16.47 11.05
C ASP A 200 -1.77 -17.30 10.11
N LYS A 201 -2.99 -16.83 9.83
CA LYS A 201 -3.93 -17.43 8.87
C LYS A 201 -3.77 -16.92 7.44
N GLY A 202 -2.77 -16.08 7.15
CA GLY A 202 -2.50 -15.56 5.82
C GLY A 202 -3.48 -14.47 5.35
N ASN A 203 -4.26 -13.87 6.26
CA ASN A 203 -5.17 -12.76 5.96
C ASN A 203 -4.51 -11.41 6.25
N LEU A 204 -4.83 -10.40 5.47
CA LEU A 204 -4.47 -9.01 5.76
C LEU A 204 -5.38 -8.49 6.87
N VAL A 205 -4.80 -8.04 7.98
CA VAL A 205 -5.53 -7.58 9.17
C VAL A 205 -5.02 -6.23 9.66
N LEU A 206 -5.96 -5.37 10.05
CA LEU A 206 -5.70 -4.18 10.83
C LEU A 206 -6.02 -4.48 12.29
N VAL A 207 -5.00 -4.40 13.15
CA VAL A 207 -5.15 -4.63 14.59
C VAL A 207 -4.84 -3.34 15.37
N ASN A 208 -5.36 -3.27 16.59
CA ASN A 208 -4.95 -2.25 17.56
C ASN A 208 -3.74 -2.73 18.39
N ARG A 209 -3.30 -1.91 19.36
CA ARG A 209 -2.19 -2.27 20.27
C ARG A 209 -2.43 -3.52 21.12
N THR A 210 -3.69 -3.89 21.37
CA THR A 210 -4.04 -5.09 22.15
C THR A 210 -4.23 -6.31 21.24
N GLU A 211 -3.79 -6.26 19.99
CA GLU A 211 -3.92 -7.34 18.99
C GLU A 211 -5.38 -7.70 18.63
N SER A 212 -6.36 -6.85 18.97
CA SER A 212 -7.74 -7.08 18.55
C SER A 212 -7.91 -6.63 17.09
N VAL A 213 -8.50 -7.49 16.27
CA VAL A 213 -8.78 -7.23 14.86
C VAL A 213 -9.90 -6.19 14.72
N ILE A 214 -9.58 -5.07 14.07
CA ILE A 214 -10.51 -3.98 13.76
C ILE A 214 -11.10 -4.15 12.36
N TRP A 215 -10.26 -4.61 11.43
CA TRP A 215 -10.65 -4.90 10.05
C TRP A 215 -9.81 -6.06 9.51
N SER A 216 -10.37 -6.85 8.60
CA SER A 216 -9.66 -7.92 7.90
C SER A 216 -10.15 -8.03 6.46
N SER A 217 -9.31 -8.59 5.58
CA SER A 217 -9.70 -8.92 4.20
C SER A 217 -10.81 -9.97 4.11
N ASN A 218 -11.08 -10.70 5.21
CA ASN A 218 -12.11 -11.74 5.34
C ASN A 218 -12.15 -12.72 4.15
N SER A 219 -10.98 -13.12 3.66
CA SER A 219 -10.83 -13.97 2.48
C SER A 219 -11.30 -15.40 2.78
N SER A 220 -12.08 -15.99 1.86
CA SER A 220 -12.60 -17.36 1.99
C SER A 220 -11.51 -18.43 1.93
N LYS A 221 -10.36 -18.11 1.32
CA LYS A 221 -9.19 -18.97 1.18
C LYS A 221 -8.00 -18.30 1.88
N ALA A 222 -7.37 -19.00 2.82
CA ALA A 222 -6.12 -18.56 3.44
C ALA A 222 -4.96 -18.73 2.44
N ALA A 223 -4.11 -17.71 2.30
CA ALA A 223 -2.88 -17.79 1.50
C ALA A 223 -1.78 -18.51 2.29
N GLU A 224 -1.12 -19.49 1.67
CA GLU A 224 -0.02 -20.23 2.31
C GLU A 224 1.30 -19.44 2.29
N ASN A 225 1.60 -18.76 1.18
CA ASN A 225 2.73 -17.83 1.05
C ASN A 225 2.21 -16.42 0.71
N PRO A 226 1.63 -15.71 1.69
CA PRO A 226 0.93 -14.46 1.47
C PRO A 226 1.87 -13.31 1.13
N VAL A 227 1.53 -12.58 0.07
CA VAL A 227 2.17 -11.33 -0.33
C VAL A 227 1.09 -10.29 -0.57
N VAL A 228 1.16 -9.18 0.16
CA VAL A 228 0.36 -7.99 -0.12
C VAL A 228 1.15 -7.07 -1.03
N GLN A 229 0.50 -6.54 -2.06
CA GLN A 229 1.14 -5.62 -3.01
C GLN A 229 0.20 -4.49 -3.42
N LEU A 230 0.72 -3.26 -3.44
CA LEU A 230 0.03 -2.10 -3.99
C LEU A 230 0.44 -1.90 -5.47
N LEU A 231 -0.47 -2.19 -6.39
CA LEU A 231 -0.23 -2.09 -7.83
C LEU A 231 -0.23 -0.64 -8.32
N GLU A 232 0.33 -0.41 -9.51
CA GLU A 232 0.33 0.92 -10.15
C GLU A 232 -1.06 1.35 -10.64
N SER A 233 -2.03 0.43 -10.72
CA SER A 233 -3.45 0.77 -10.90
C SER A 233 -4.09 1.38 -9.65
N GLY A 234 -3.42 1.30 -8.50
CA GLY A 234 -3.99 1.60 -7.18
C GLY A 234 -4.73 0.41 -6.58
N ASN A 235 -4.71 -0.78 -7.18
CA ASN A 235 -5.31 -1.96 -6.56
C ASN A 235 -4.37 -2.53 -5.48
N LEU A 236 -4.83 -2.61 -4.23
CA LEU A 236 -4.18 -3.36 -3.17
C LEU A 236 -4.61 -4.83 -3.25
N ILE A 237 -3.67 -5.72 -3.54
CA ILE A 237 -3.93 -7.15 -3.71
C ILE A 237 -3.27 -7.98 -2.60
N LEU A 238 -3.88 -9.11 -2.28
CA LEU A 238 -3.30 -10.20 -1.51
C LEU A 238 -3.18 -11.41 -2.43
N ARG A 239 -1.96 -11.91 -2.66
CA ARG A 239 -1.67 -13.06 -3.52
C ARG A 239 -0.91 -14.16 -2.76
N ASP A 240 -1.06 -15.39 -3.23
CA ASP A 240 -0.32 -16.55 -2.70
C ASP A 240 0.77 -16.97 -3.69
N GLU A 241 2.04 -16.76 -3.33
CA GLU A 241 3.16 -17.03 -4.23
C GLU A 241 3.37 -18.50 -4.56
N LYS A 242 2.87 -19.42 -3.73
CA LYS A 242 3.02 -20.85 -3.99
C LYS A 242 2.18 -21.31 -5.18
N ARG A 243 1.10 -20.60 -5.51
CA ARG A 243 0.10 -21.07 -6.47
C ARG A 243 0.49 -20.97 -7.95
N GLY A 244 1.63 -20.37 -8.29
CA GLY A 244 2.25 -20.46 -9.63
C GLY A 244 1.48 -19.85 -10.82
N ASN A 245 0.16 -19.70 -10.73
CA ASN A 245 -0.70 -19.11 -11.77
C ASN A 245 -1.05 -17.66 -11.44
N SER A 246 -0.92 -16.82 -12.47
CA SER A 246 -0.85 -15.35 -12.41
C SER A 246 -2.19 -14.62 -12.23
N GLU A 247 -3.33 -15.28 -12.00
CA GLU A 247 -4.64 -14.62 -12.22
C GLU A 247 -5.71 -14.79 -11.13
N SER A 248 -5.44 -15.47 -10.01
CA SER A 248 -6.41 -15.48 -8.89
C SER A 248 -5.82 -14.85 -7.64
N TYR A 249 -6.10 -13.56 -7.44
CA TYR A 249 -5.85 -12.91 -6.16
C TYR A 249 -6.69 -13.58 -5.07
N VAL A 250 -6.14 -13.70 -3.87
CA VAL A 250 -6.87 -14.20 -2.69
C VAL A 250 -7.85 -13.13 -2.20
N TRP A 251 -7.49 -11.87 -2.39
CA TRP A 251 -8.32 -10.71 -2.13
C TRP A 251 -7.80 -9.50 -2.92
N GLN A 252 -8.68 -8.58 -3.28
CA GLN A 252 -8.31 -7.30 -3.87
C GLN A 252 -9.21 -6.17 -3.38
N SER A 253 -8.66 -4.97 -3.26
CA SER A 253 -9.38 -3.78 -2.81
C SER A 253 -10.48 -3.33 -3.77
N PHE A 254 -10.34 -3.61 -5.06
CA PHE A 254 -11.30 -3.19 -6.09
C PHE A 254 -12.66 -3.90 -5.99
N ASP A 255 -12.71 -5.05 -5.32
CA ASP A 255 -13.99 -5.73 -5.01
C ASP A 255 -14.76 -5.01 -3.88
N TYR A 256 -14.09 -4.12 -3.14
CA TYR A 256 -14.62 -3.40 -1.98
C TYR A 256 -14.38 -1.89 -2.11
N PRO A 257 -14.93 -1.21 -3.13
CA PRO A 257 -14.72 0.21 -3.34
C PRO A 257 -15.33 1.05 -2.21
N SER A 258 -14.78 2.25 -2.00
CA SER A 258 -15.33 3.23 -1.04
C SER A 258 -16.32 4.16 -1.77
N ASP A 259 -16.07 5.45 -1.79
CA ASP A 259 -16.84 6.43 -2.57
C ASP A 259 -16.25 6.68 -3.98
N THR A 260 -15.01 6.25 -4.20
CA THR A 260 -14.25 6.49 -5.42
C THR A 260 -14.12 5.20 -6.22
N ILE A 261 -14.42 5.31 -7.51
CA ILE A 261 -14.24 4.26 -8.52
C ILE A 261 -13.04 4.64 -9.36
N THR A 262 -12.02 3.80 -9.31
CA THR A 262 -10.74 3.97 -10.02
C THR A 262 -10.80 3.39 -11.42
N PRO A 263 -9.83 3.72 -12.31
CA PRO A 263 -9.69 3.03 -13.58
C PRO A 263 -9.59 1.52 -13.33
N THR A 264 -10.17 0.70 -14.20
CA THR A 264 -10.19 -0.78 -14.10
C THR A 264 -11.02 -1.37 -12.94
N THR A 265 -11.69 -0.57 -12.10
CA THR A 265 -12.67 -1.10 -11.14
C THR A 265 -13.92 -1.57 -11.88
N LEU A 266 -14.31 -2.82 -11.66
CA LEU A 266 -15.56 -3.36 -12.18
C LEU A 266 -16.72 -2.83 -11.33
N LEU A 267 -17.81 -2.40 -11.96
CA LEU A 267 -19.01 -1.95 -11.27
C LEU A 267 -20.11 -3.02 -11.35
N PRO A 268 -20.11 -4.03 -10.46
CA PRO A 268 -21.11 -5.08 -10.47
C PRO A 268 -22.47 -4.57 -9.98
N GLU A 269 -23.47 -5.44 -10.09
CA GLU A 269 -24.82 -5.21 -9.61
C GLU A 269 -24.85 -5.08 -8.06
N GLY A 270 -25.78 -4.29 -7.52
CA GLY A 270 -26.02 -4.18 -6.07
C GLY A 270 -25.26 -3.08 -5.31
N LEU A 271 -24.33 -2.35 -5.95
CA LEU A 271 -23.71 -1.16 -5.34
C LEU A 271 -24.61 0.09 -5.39
N LEU A 272 -24.26 1.11 -4.59
CA LEU A 272 -24.85 2.46 -4.67
C LEU A 272 -24.71 3.05 -6.07
N THR A 273 -23.69 2.68 -6.84
CA THR A 273 -23.70 2.83 -8.29
C THR A 273 -23.20 1.55 -8.95
N GLY A 274 -23.91 1.07 -9.96
CA GLY A 274 -23.63 -0.22 -10.60
C GLY A 274 -24.38 -0.37 -11.91
N ILE A 275 -24.19 -1.52 -12.56
CA ILE A 275 -24.94 -1.92 -13.75
C ILE A 275 -26.10 -2.83 -13.33
N GLU A 276 -27.31 -2.50 -13.77
CA GLU A 276 -28.46 -3.40 -13.74
C GLU A 276 -28.63 -4.02 -15.13
N ASN A 277 -28.84 -5.34 -15.21
CA ASN A 277 -28.99 -6.06 -16.46
C ASN A 277 -30.32 -6.83 -16.52
N GLU A 278 -31.43 -6.11 -16.73
CA GLU A 278 -32.76 -6.69 -16.96
C GLU A 278 -33.05 -6.84 -18.47
N GLY A 279 -32.05 -7.30 -19.24
CA GLY A 279 -32.11 -7.49 -20.69
C GLY A 279 -31.43 -6.40 -21.51
N TYR A 280 -31.42 -5.16 -21.02
CA TYR A 280 -30.58 -4.09 -21.56
C TYR A 280 -29.77 -3.46 -20.42
N PRO A 281 -28.42 -3.55 -20.45
CA PRO A 281 -27.60 -3.01 -19.37
C PRO A 281 -27.77 -1.49 -19.19
N GLU A 282 -28.06 -1.08 -17.95
CA GLU A 282 -28.22 0.33 -17.56
C GLU A 282 -27.34 0.65 -16.35
N ALA A 283 -26.64 1.79 -16.38
CA ALA A 283 -25.94 2.30 -15.20
C ALA A 283 -26.92 3.05 -14.29
N VAL A 284 -26.95 2.65 -13.02
CA VAL A 284 -27.84 3.26 -12.02
C VAL A 284 -27.05 3.84 -10.88
N THR A 285 -27.62 4.87 -10.25
CA THR A 285 -27.11 5.43 -9.00
C THR A 285 -28.26 5.49 -7.99
N ARG A 286 -27.99 5.03 -6.78
CA ARG A 286 -28.91 4.89 -5.67
C ARG A 286 -28.43 5.72 -4.49
N LYS A 287 -29.39 6.18 -3.70
CA LYS A 287 -29.15 6.74 -2.37
C LYS A 287 -30.04 5.96 -1.39
N ASP A 288 -29.46 5.42 -0.34
CA ASP A 288 -30.20 4.62 0.66
C ASP A 288 -31.02 3.50 0.00
N MET A 289 -30.42 2.77 -0.95
CA MET A 289 -31.05 1.74 -1.80
C MET A 289 -32.16 2.22 -2.75
N VAL A 290 -32.52 3.50 -2.74
CA VAL A 290 -33.52 4.07 -3.65
C VAL A 290 -32.84 4.57 -4.93
N LYS A 291 -33.31 4.13 -6.10
CA LYS A 291 -32.83 4.59 -7.41
C LYS A 291 -33.08 6.09 -7.58
N ARG A 292 -32.00 6.84 -7.83
CA ARG A 292 -31.99 8.31 -8.00
C ARG A 292 -31.68 8.73 -9.42
N TYR A 293 -30.85 7.96 -10.12
CA TYR A 293 -30.47 8.23 -11.50
C TYR A 293 -30.42 6.91 -12.27
N ARG A 294 -30.80 6.97 -13.54
CA ARG A 294 -30.74 5.86 -14.50
C ARG A 294 -30.18 6.39 -15.81
N SER A 295 -29.09 5.81 -16.29
CA SER A 295 -28.43 6.24 -17.52
C SER A 295 -29.18 5.87 -18.78
N GLY A 296 -30.24 5.07 -18.70
CA GLY A 296 -30.80 4.42 -19.88
C GLY A 296 -29.91 3.26 -20.39
N PRO A 297 -30.39 2.50 -21.38
CA PRO A 297 -29.66 1.37 -21.94
C PRO A 297 -28.39 1.79 -22.68
N TRP A 298 -27.42 0.87 -22.71
CA TRP A 298 -26.23 0.96 -23.54
C TRP A 298 -26.58 0.78 -25.02
N SER A 299 -26.20 1.75 -25.86
CA SER A 299 -26.51 1.75 -27.29
C SER A 299 -25.48 1.04 -28.18
N GLY A 300 -24.44 0.43 -27.60
CA GLY A 300 -23.24 -0.02 -28.31
C GLY A 300 -22.13 1.03 -28.36
N ILE A 301 -22.45 2.31 -28.14
CA ILE A 301 -21.49 3.43 -28.15
C ILE A 301 -21.43 4.11 -26.77
N ARG A 302 -22.58 4.34 -26.14
CA ARG A 302 -22.72 4.97 -24.82
C ARG A 302 -24.07 4.65 -24.20
N PHE A 303 -24.27 4.99 -22.93
CA PHE A 303 -25.61 4.98 -22.34
C PHE A 303 -26.45 6.14 -22.88
N SER A 304 -27.71 5.89 -23.20
CA SER A 304 -28.62 6.86 -23.85
C SER A 304 -28.84 8.16 -23.06
N GLY A 305 -28.97 8.07 -21.74
CA GLY A 305 -29.06 9.17 -20.78
C GLY A 305 -27.71 9.70 -20.28
N ALA A 306 -26.59 9.26 -20.85
CA ALA A 306 -25.25 9.78 -20.54
C ALA A 306 -24.58 10.39 -21.79
N PRO A 307 -25.11 11.49 -22.36
CA PRO A 307 -24.58 12.09 -23.58
C PRO A 307 -23.18 12.69 -23.42
N GLU A 308 -22.70 12.88 -22.19
CA GLU A 308 -21.34 13.32 -21.84
C GLU A 308 -20.27 12.25 -22.08
N LEU A 309 -20.67 10.97 -22.15
CA LEU A 309 -19.77 9.87 -22.52
C LEU A 309 -19.53 9.91 -24.03
N ARG A 310 -18.65 10.81 -24.45
CA ARG A 310 -18.16 10.98 -25.83
C ARG A 310 -16.68 10.60 -25.91
N PRO A 311 -16.20 10.18 -27.09
CA PRO A 311 -14.76 10.07 -27.33
C PRO A 311 -14.04 11.36 -26.90
N ASN A 312 -13.03 11.22 -26.06
CA ASN A 312 -12.28 12.33 -25.47
C ASN A 312 -10.82 11.87 -25.28
N PRO A 313 -9.84 12.77 -25.16
CA PRO A 313 -8.43 12.40 -25.07
C PRO A 313 -7.99 11.90 -23.68
N ILE A 314 -8.89 11.85 -22.69
CA ILE A 314 -8.56 11.55 -21.28
C ILE A 314 -8.77 10.06 -20.99
N PHE A 315 -9.90 9.49 -21.43
CA PHE A 315 -10.25 8.12 -21.10
C PHE A 315 -11.09 7.43 -22.18
N GLY A 316 -10.84 6.14 -22.36
CA GLY A 316 -11.72 5.19 -23.04
C GLY A 316 -12.71 4.58 -22.04
N PHE A 317 -13.88 4.15 -22.52
CA PHE A 317 -14.87 3.48 -21.71
C PHE A 317 -15.58 2.41 -22.53
N SER A 318 -15.98 1.33 -21.87
CA SER A 318 -16.66 0.20 -22.51
C SER A 318 -17.60 -0.47 -21.53
N LEU A 319 -18.58 -1.16 -22.10
CA LEU A 319 -19.42 -2.11 -21.39
C LEU A 319 -18.98 -3.50 -21.84
N ILE A 320 -18.56 -4.34 -20.88
CA ILE A 320 -18.17 -5.71 -21.15
C ILE A 320 -19.31 -6.62 -20.71
N SER A 321 -19.70 -7.50 -21.63
CA SER A 321 -20.70 -8.55 -21.43
C SER A 321 -20.06 -9.82 -21.95
N ASN A 322 -19.85 -10.81 -21.09
CA ASN A 322 -19.38 -12.12 -21.52
C ASN A 322 -20.59 -12.97 -21.91
N GLU A 323 -20.50 -13.79 -22.96
CA GLU A 323 -21.63 -14.64 -23.39
C GLU A 323 -21.90 -15.79 -22.38
N ASP A 324 -20.87 -16.17 -21.62
CA ASP A 324 -20.90 -17.29 -20.67
C ASP A 324 -21.12 -16.87 -19.20
N GLU A 325 -21.00 -15.58 -18.87
CA GLU A 325 -21.18 -15.07 -17.50
C GLU A 325 -22.33 -14.05 -17.44
N VAL A 326 -23.20 -14.20 -16.44
CA VAL A 326 -24.33 -13.30 -16.16
C VAL A 326 -23.87 -11.86 -15.84
N GLU A 327 -22.58 -11.66 -15.62
CA GLU A 327 -21.98 -10.42 -15.14
C GLU A 327 -21.72 -9.44 -16.29
N VAL A 328 -22.46 -8.33 -16.27
CA VAL A 328 -22.22 -7.18 -17.14
C VAL A 328 -21.63 -6.06 -16.32
N TYR A 329 -20.50 -5.52 -16.76
CA TYR A 329 -19.82 -4.44 -16.04
C TYR A 329 -19.37 -3.32 -16.97
N TYR A 330 -19.40 -2.11 -16.42
CA TYR A 330 -18.81 -0.93 -17.04
C TYR A 330 -17.38 -0.78 -16.56
N THR A 331 -16.48 -0.50 -17.49
CA THR A 331 -15.08 -0.18 -17.20
C THR A 331 -14.64 1.06 -17.96
N TYR A 332 -13.58 1.69 -17.47
CA TYR A 332 -12.92 2.78 -18.15
C TYR A 332 -11.41 2.69 -17.91
N GLU A 333 -10.66 3.18 -18.90
CA GLU A 333 -9.20 3.20 -18.90
C GLU A 333 -8.74 4.61 -19.28
N LEU A 334 -7.62 5.03 -18.71
CA LEU A 334 -7.00 6.32 -19.06
C LEU A 334 -6.06 6.09 -20.22
N TYR A 335 -6.12 6.95 -21.25
CA TYR A 335 -5.20 6.83 -22.39
C TYR A 335 -3.74 7.12 -22.01
N ASN A 336 -3.55 7.86 -20.92
CA ASN A 336 -2.25 8.18 -20.39
C ASN A 336 -2.29 8.01 -18.86
N GLU A 337 -1.43 7.15 -18.33
CA GLU A 337 -1.30 6.85 -16.91
C GLU A 337 -0.89 8.06 -16.05
N SER A 338 -0.31 9.09 -16.68
CA SER A 338 0.05 10.35 -16.00
C SER A 338 -1.17 11.24 -15.72
N ILE A 339 -2.29 11.01 -16.40
CA ILE A 339 -3.54 11.74 -16.15
C ILE A 339 -4.20 11.16 -14.90
N LEU A 340 -4.61 12.01 -13.96
CA LEU A 340 -5.42 11.56 -12.83
C LEU A 340 -6.89 11.90 -13.10
N SER A 341 -7.72 10.87 -13.22
CA SER A 341 -9.16 11.01 -13.40
C SER A 341 -9.90 9.91 -12.64
N ARG A 342 -10.99 10.29 -11.97
CA ARG A 342 -11.75 9.40 -11.07
C ARG A 342 -13.24 9.65 -11.14
N LEU A 343 -14.03 8.61 -10.88
CA LEU A 343 -15.45 8.73 -10.61
C LEU A 343 -15.65 8.73 -9.10
N VAL A 344 -16.37 9.71 -8.56
CA VAL A 344 -16.66 9.82 -7.13
C VAL A 344 -18.17 9.89 -6.94
N LEU A 345 -18.70 9.06 -6.05
CA LEU A 345 -20.08 9.14 -5.59
C LEU A 345 -20.13 9.97 -4.31
N ASN A 346 -20.77 11.13 -4.37
CA ASN A 346 -21.03 11.93 -3.20
C ASN A 346 -22.36 11.50 -2.56
N GLU A 347 -22.26 10.65 -1.53
CA GLU A 347 -23.40 10.16 -0.74
C GLU A 347 -24.07 11.31 0.03
N SER A 348 -23.27 12.21 0.61
CA SER A 348 -23.73 13.34 1.41
C SER A 348 -24.59 14.32 0.60
N SER A 349 -24.29 14.49 -0.69
CA SER A 349 -25.04 15.36 -1.60
C SER A 349 -26.21 14.66 -2.30
N GLY A 350 -26.63 13.48 -1.84
CA GLY A 350 -27.83 12.83 -2.34
C GLY A 350 -27.63 11.82 -3.47
N GLY A 351 -26.42 11.29 -3.63
CA GLY A 351 -26.11 10.30 -4.67
C GLY A 351 -25.67 10.93 -5.99
N VAL A 352 -24.98 12.08 -5.92
CA VAL A 352 -24.42 12.73 -7.11
C VAL A 352 -23.13 12.02 -7.49
N ARG A 353 -23.04 11.53 -8.72
CA ARG A 353 -21.82 10.91 -9.26
C ARG A 353 -21.09 11.90 -10.14
N GLN A 354 -19.84 12.18 -9.83
CA GLN A 354 -19.00 13.14 -10.56
C GLN A 354 -17.80 12.43 -11.16
N ARG A 355 -17.45 12.75 -12.41
CA ARG A 355 -16.13 12.48 -12.95
C ARG A 355 -15.25 13.69 -12.71
N LEU A 356 -14.14 13.50 -12.00
CA LEU A 356 -13.18 14.54 -11.69
C LEU A 356 -11.88 14.28 -12.46
N THR A 357 -11.25 15.34 -12.97
CA THR A 357 -9.92 15.28 -13.60
C THR A 357 -9.00 16.28 -12.92
N TRP A 358 -7.78 15.84 -12.59
CA TRP A 358 -6.78 16.67 -11.93
C TRP A 358 -5.99 17.51 -12.93
N THR A 359 -5.72 18.76 -12.56
CA THR A 359 -4.74 19.62 -13.23
C THR A 359 -3.88 20.32 -12.18
N GLU A 360 -2.59 20.53 -12.47
CA GLU A 360 -1.69 21.22 -11.54
C GLU A 360 -2.13 22.66 -11.24
N SER A 361 -2.79 23.34 -12.18
CA SER A 361 -3.19 24.74 -12.05
C SER A 361 -4.50 24.96 -11.28
N HIS A 362 -5.47 24.05 -11.42
CA HIS A 362 -6.83 24.23 -10.86
C HIS A 362 -7.27 23.09 -9.93
N GLY A 363 -6.40 22.12 -9.69
CA GLY A 363 -6.71 20.92 -8.92
C GLY A 363 -7.78 20.05 -9.57
N TRP A 364 -8.64 19.42 -8.75
CA TRP A 364 -9.73 18.57 -9.21
C TRP A 364 -10.84 19.39 -9.86
N GLN A 365 -11.07 19.16 -11.15
CA GLN A 365 -12.13 19.81 -11.93
C GLN A 365 -13.21 18.80 -12.31
N ILE A 366 -14.46 19.22 -12.27
CA ILE A 366 -15.60 18.40 -12.68
C ILE A 366 -15.59 18.30 -14.21
N PHE A 367 -15.41 17.09 -14.73
CA PHE A 367 -15.54 16.78 -16.14
C PHE A 367 -17.01 16.58 -16.52
N PHE A 368 -17.75 15.80 -15.73
CA PHE A 368 -19.21 15.76 -15.76
C PHE A 368 -19.77 15.36 -14.39
N SER A 369 -21.06 15.61 -14.17
CA SER A 369 -21.81 15.12 -13.01
C SER A 369 -23.17 14.59 -13.41
N VAL A 370 -23.66 13.57 -12.72
CA VAL A 370 -25.04 13.09 -12.83
C VAL A 370 -25.68 13.03 -11.43
N PRO A 371 -26.96 13.43 -11.27
CA PRO A 371 -27.84 14.07 -12.26
C PRO A 371 -27.31 15.44 -12.75
N ARG A 372 -27.58 15.80 -14.02
CA ARG A 372 -27.19 17.10 -14.60
C ARG A 372 -28.28 18.16 -14.39
N ASP A 373 -29.52 17.74 -14.47
CA ASP A 373 -30.71 18.57 -14.33
C ASP A 373 -31.79 17.83 -13.52
N ARG A 374 -33.01 18.38 -13.47
CA ARG A 374 -34.09 17.75 -12.71
C ARG A 374 -34.61 16.50 -13.42
N CYS A 375 -34.58 16.46 -14.75
CA CYS A 375 -35.08 15.35 -15.56
C CYS A 375 -34.25 14.07 -15.43
N ASP A 376 -32.98 14.20 -15.10
CA ASP A 376 -32.11 13.07 -14.77
C ASP A 376 -32.53 12.35 -13.44
N ASN A 377 -33.42 12.95 -12.62
CA ASN A 377 -33.94 12.29 -11.42
C ASN A 377 -34.92 11.17 -11.79
N TYR A 378 -34.59 9.95 -11.36
CA TYR A 378 -35.37 8.76 -11.65
C TYR A 378 -36.82 8.89 -11.17
N GLY A 379 -37.76 8.68 -12.08
CA GLY A 379 -39.19 8.65 -11.80
C GLY A 379 -39.86 10.01 -11.61
N LEU A 380 -39.18 11.14 -11.90
CA LEU A 380 -39.73 12.49 -11.67
C LEU A 380 -41.14 12.70 -12.24
N CYS A 381 -41.38 12.27 -13.48
CA CYS A 381 -42.66 12.48 -14.17
C CYS A 381 -43.62 11.27 -14.12
N GLY A 382 -43.26 10.20 -13.40
CA GLY A 382 -44.04 8.98 -13.33
C GLY A 382 -44.16 8.23 -14.66
N ALA A 383 -44.92 7.13 -14.67
CA ALA A 383 -45.11 6.29 -15.86
C ALA A 383 -45.85 7.05 -16.97
N TYR A 384 -45.45 6.93 -18.23
CA TYR A 384 -46.08 7.63 -19.37
C TYR A 384 -45.98 9.17 -19.35
N GLY A 385 -45.16 9.73 -18.47
CA GLY A 385 -44.74 11.14 -18.51
C GLY A 385 -43.39 11.30 -19.21
N THR A 386 -43.19 12.43 -19.87
CA THR A 386 -41.89 12.90 -20.37
C THR A 386 -41.44 14.10 -19.55
N CYS A 387 -40.12 14.29 -19.43
CA CYS A 387 -39.53 15.41 -18.71
C CYS A 387 -38.84 16.36 -19.69
N ASP A 388 -39.10 17.65 -19.52
CA ASP A 388 -38.40 18.73 -20.23
C ASP A 388 -38.04 19.83 -19.22
N GLN A 389 -36.74 20.10 -19.07
CA GLN A 389 -36.22 21.07 -18.10
C GLN A 389 -36.48 22.53 -18.54
N ASP A 390 -36.64 22.77 -19.84
CA ASP A 390 -36.81 24.11 -20.41
C ASP A 390 -38.27 24.56 -20.44
N GLU A 391 -39.20 23.62 -20.21
CA GLU A 391 -40.64 23.87 -20.18
C GLU A 391 -41.14 24.41 -18.84
N THR A 392 -42.19 25.23 -18.91
CA THR A 392 -42.83 25.80 -17.70
C THR A 392 -43.40 24.72 -16.77
N THR A 393 -43.93 23.66 -17.37
CA THR A 393 -44.35 22.45 -16.68
C THR A 393 -43.39 21.34 -17.04
N VAL A 394 -42.49 21.03 -16.10
CA VAL A 394 -41.37 20.09 -16.31
C VAL A 394 -41.84 18.70 -16.76
N CYS A 395 -43.03 18.27 -16.34
CA CYS A 395 -43.58 16.96 -16.69
C CYS A 395 -44.80 17.08 -17.61
N GLN A 396 -44.73 16.44 -18.77
CA GLN A 396 -45.81 16.41 -19.76
C GLN A 396 -46.26 14.98 -20.04
N CYS A 397 -47.52 14.78 -20.40
CA CYS A 397 -47.99 13.47 -20.85
C CYS A 397 -47.40 13.12 -22.21
N LEU A 398 -47.05 11.86 -22.41
CA LEU A 398 -46.86 11.34 -23.77
C LEU A 398 -48.16 11.50 -24.59
N LYS A 399 -48.00 11.69 -25.90
CA LYS A 399 -49.14 11.81 -26.82
C LYS A 399 -50.09 10.61 -26.66
N GLY A 400 -51.36 10.88 -26.41
CA GLY A 400 -52.38 9.85 -26.15
C GLY A 400 -52.59 9.50 -24.68
N PHE A 401 -51.92 10.17 -23.75
CA PHE A 401 -52.12 10.01 -22.31
C PHE A 401 -52.65 11.29 -21.67
N LYS A 402 -53.44 11.15 -20.60
CA LYS A 402 -53.95 12.27 -19.81
C LYS A 402 -53.66 12.09 -18.31
N PRO A 403 -53.54 13.20 -17.55
CA PRO A 403 -53.39 13.13 -16.10
C PRO A 403 -54.65 12.55 -15.47
N SER A 404 -54.48 11.67 -14.50
CA SER A 404 -55.51 11.15 -13.60
C SER A 404 -55.08 11.46 -12.17
N LEU A 405 -55.93 12.17 -11.44
CA LEU A 405 -55.71 12.52 -10.04
C LEU A 405 -56.52 11.54 -9.18
N LEU A 406 -55.83 10.64 -8.48
CA LEU A 406 -56.42 9.84 -7.41
C LEU A 406 -55.52 10.01 -6.17
N HIS A 407 -56.09 10.56 -5.09
CA HIS A 407 -55.42 10.76 -3.79
C HIS A 407 -54.15 11.62 -3.83
N GLY A 408 -54.12 12.69 -4.64
CA GLY A 408 -53.02 13.67 -4.63
C GLY A 408 -51.70 13.17 -5.23
N LEU A 409 -51.67 11.97 -5.82
CA LEU A 409 -50.59 11.46 -6.67
C LEU A 409 -51.09 11.38 -8.11
N VAL A 410 -50.30 11.89 -9.05
CA VAL A 410 -50.63 11.87 -10.46
C VAL A 410 -50.39 10.45 -11.00
N ARG A 411 -51.46 9.78 -11.46
CA ARG A 411 -51.39 8.55 -12.26
C ARG A 411 -51.85 8.87 -13.69
N TRP A 412 -51.40 8.11 -14.68
CA TRP A 412 -51.59 8.48 -16.09
C TRP A 412 -52.42 7.41 -16.79
N VAL A 413 -53.45 7.81 -17.54
CA VAL A 413 -54.42 6.90 -18.19
C VAL A 413 -54.40 7.14 -19.70
N TYR A 414 -54.45 6.05 -20.47
CA TYR A 414 -54.58 6.10 -21.94
C TYR A 414 -55.91 6.79 -22.30
N ALA A 415 -55.85 7.76 -23.22
CA ALA A 415 -56.99 8.58 -23.62
C ALA A 415 -57.79 7.94 -24.75
#